data_AF-A0A9D5IXL3-F1
#
_entry.id   AF-A0A9D5IXL3-F1
#
_cell.length_a   1.000
_cell.length_b   1.000
_cell.length_c   1.000
_cell.angle_alpha   90.00
_cell.angle_beta   90.00
_cell.angle_gamma   90.00
#
_symmetry.space_group_name_H-M   'P 1'
#
loop_
_entity.id
_entity.type
_entity.pdbx_description
1 polymer ?
#
loop_
_entity_poly.entity_id
_entity_poly.type
_entity_poly.pdbx_seq_one_letter_code
_entity_poly.pdbx_strand_id
1 'polypeptide(L)'
;MAVFSFVNKVRDSFSEIENGLVDGIASIGPWITPLPSAVLVANAVVKDLHWVPALGWVTAAIIESLGLTTVSTSLLLWDYNAGKRKTDPGAPFLLAASLVGVYLFSTIGLTVFLDIFPELGRYAPALFPMLALVGAVNLALRSGHRRRLSGIAQDRAERKAERQSPHLPFIQPSNPLLSNLTSNIVKTDTSLEKAQAARKANLTTRMDNLLTLYLDNPLMGATAAARTLNISRQTVYTYLEQLEATGRIHRNGKGIEVILK
;
A
#
# COMPACT_ATOMS: atom_id res chain seq x y z
N MET A 1 15.60 43.25 -20.08
CA MET A 1 14.89 42.26 -19.24
C MET A 1 14.22 41.13 -20.03
N ALA A 2 13.55 41.38 -21.17
CA ALA A 2 12.87 40.32 -21.95
C ALA A 2 13.78 39.22 -22.54
N VAL A 3 14.99 39.58 -23.00
CA VAL A 3 15.95 38.61 -23.58
C VAL A 3 16.45 37.59 -22.54
N PHE A 4 16.71 38.04 -21.30
CA PHE A 4 17.09 37.15 -20.19
C PHE A 4 15.97 36.17 -19.82
N SER A 5 14.70 36.61 -19.87
CA SER A 5 13.55 35.74 -19.62
C SER A 5 13.38 34.67 -20.70
N PHE A 6 13.67 35.00 -21.96
CA PHE A 6 13.60 34.03 -23.06
C PHE A 6 14.71 32.97 -22.96
N VAL A 7 15.95 33.38 -22.69
CA VAL A 7 17.09 32.46 -22.53
C VAL A 7 16.88 31.50 -21.35
N ASN A 8 16.39 31.99 -20.21
CA ASN A 8 16.07 31.14 -19.07
C ASN A 8 14.96 30.14 -19.41
N LYS A 9 13.89 30.57 -20.09
CA LYS A 9 12.79 29.69 -20.48
C LYS A 9 13.23 28.59 -21.44
N VAL A 10 14.11 28.91 -22.39
CA VAL A 10 14.71 27.92 -23.30
C VAL A 10 15.56 26.91 -22.52
N ARG A 11 16.43 27.38 -21.63
CA ARG A 11 17.25 26.49 -20.78
C ARG A 11 16.40 25.57 -19.91
N ASP A 12 15.35 26.12 -19.31
CA ASP A 12 14.46 25.37 -18.43
C ASP A 12 13.73 24.28 -19.24
N SER A 13 13.25 24.57 -20.44
CA SER A 13 12.67 23.57 -21.35
C SER A 13 13.68 22.50 -21.81
N PHE A 14 14.92 22.87 -22.10
CA PHE A 14 15.97 21.88 -22.40
C PHE A 14 16.25 20.98 -21.21
N SER A 15 16.32 21.54 -19.99
CA SER A 15 16.52 20.75 -18.77
C SER A 15 15.36 19.82 -18.46
N GLU A 16 14.12 20.23 -18.75
CA GLU A 16 12.93 19.41 -18.59
C GLU A 16 12.92 18.24 -19.58
N ILE A 17 13.34 18.47 -20.84
CA ILE A 17 13.50 17.43 -21.86
C ILE A 17 14.63 16.47 -21.47
N GLU A 18 15.76 16.99 -21.02
CA GLU A 18 16.91 16.20 -20.59
C GLU A 18 16.54 15.31 -19.40
N ASN A 19 15.90 15.87 -18.37
CA ASN A 19 15.42 15.09 -17.23
C ASN A 19 14.41 14.02 -17.66
N GLY A 20 13.46 14.35 -18.55
CA GLY A 20 12.51 13.38 -19.07
C GLY A 20 13.17 12.24 -19.86
N LEU A 21 14.22 12.53 -20.63
CA LEU A 21 15.01 11.53 -21.35
C LEU A 21 15.84 10.66 -20.41
N VAL A 22 16.50 11.28 -19.43
CA VAL A 22 17.28 10.57 -18.41
C VAL A 22 16.38 9.67 -17.58
N ASP A 23 15.22 10.15 -17.15
CA ASP A 23 14.22 9.36 -16.42
C ASP A 23 13.66 8.22 -17.29
N GLY A 24 13.42 8.49 -18.58
CA GLY A 24 13.03 7.47 -19.55
C GLY A 24 14.07 6.37 -19.69
N ILE A 25 15.34 6.73 -19.92
CA ILE A 25 16.45 5.79 -20.03
C ILE A 25 16.66 5.04 -18.70
N ALA A 26 16.58 5.73 -17.56
CA ALA A 26 16.71 5.13 -16.24
C ALA A 26 15.58 4.14 -15.94
N SER A 27 14.37 4.37 -16.47
CA SER A 27 13.23 3.46 -16.30
C SER A 27 13.37 2.18 -17.13
N ILE A 28 14.00 2.25 -18.30
CA ILE A 28 14.15 1.12 -19.23
C ILE A 28 15.47 0.38 -19.02
N GLY A 29 16.55 1.10 -18.70
CA GLY A 29 17.91 0.59 -18.57
C GLY A 29 17.99 -0.71 -17.79
N PRO A 30 17.45 -0.78 -16.55
CA PRO A 30 17.47 -2.00 -15.74
C PRO A 30 16.84 -3.23 -16.39
N TRP A 31 15.87 -3.06 -17.29
CA TRP A 31 15.22 -4.17 -18.00
C TRP A 31 16.05 -4.69 -19.18
N ILE A 32 16.94 -3.86 -19.73
CA ILE A 32 17.81 -4.20 -20.86
C ILE A 32 19.18 -4.68 -20.39
N THR A 33 19.67 -4.18 -19.24
CA THR A 33 20.97 -4.56 -18.65
C THR A 33 21.23 -6.08 -18.62
N PRO A 34 20.24 -6.96 -18.37
CA PRO A 34 20.47 -8.41 -18.32
C PRO A 34 20.64 -9.08 -19.68
N LEU A 35 20.39 -8.39 -20.81
CA LEU A 35 20.42 -9.02 -22.14
C LEU A 35 21.78 -9.63 -22.50
N PRO A 36 22.94 -8.97 -22.29
CA PRO A 36 24.23 -9.60 -22.59
C PRO A 36 24.45 -10.88 -21.78
N SER A 37 24.06 -10.88 -20.50
CA SER A 37 24.12 -12.07 -19.65
C SER A 37 23.20 -13.19 -20.18
N ALA A 38 21.99 -12.85 -20.61
CA ALA A 38 21.05 -13.80 -21.21
C ALA A 38 21.66 -14.54 -22.42
N VAL A 39 22.34 -13.81 -23.30
CA VAL A 39 23.00 -14.39 -24.48
C VAL A 39 24.09 -15.37 -24.05
N LEU A 40 24.89 -15.02 -23.05
CA LEU A 40 25.95 -15.90 -22.54
C LEU A 40 25.38 -17.18 -21.93
N VAL A 41 24.31 -17.07 -21.13
CA VAL A 41 23.63 -18.23 -20.55
C VAL A 41 23.05 -19.13 -21.64
N ALA A 42 22.38 -18.56 -22.64
CA ALA A 42 21.83 -19.32 -23.76
C ALA A 42 22.92 -20.09 -24.52
N ASN A 43 24.06 -19.44 -24.77
CA ASN A 43 25.20 -20.08 -25.43
C ASN A 43 25.80 -21.20 -24.58
N ALA A 44 25.99 -20.96 -23.28
CA ALA A 44 26.55 -21.95 -22.36
C ALA A 44 25.71 -23.23 -22.29
N VAL A 45 24.39 -23.13 -22.16
CA VAL A 45 23.55 -24.33 -22.10
C VAL A 45 23.45 -25.08 -23.43
N VAL A 46 23.59 -24.38 -24.56
CA VAL A 46 23.67 -25.04 -25.88
C VAL A 46 25.01 -25.72 -26.07
N LYS A 47 26.12 -25.06 -25.72
CA LYS A 47 27.48 -25.56 -25.90
C LYS A 47 27.82 -26.66 -24.91
N ASP A 48 27.63 -26.43 -23.63
CA ASP A 48 28.18 -27.28 -22.57
C ASP A 48 27.16 -28.35 -22.12
N LEU A 49 25.87 -28.02 -22.12
CA LEU A 49 24.80 -28.97 -21.79
C LEU A 49 24.20 -29.65 -23.02
N HIS A 50 24.62 -29.26 -24.24
CA HIS A 50 24.17 -29.83 -25.51
C HIS A 50 22.65 -29.72 -25.72
N TRP A 51 22.03 -28.67 -25.18
CA TRP A 51 20.60 -28.42 -25.36
C TRP A 51 20.29 -27.81 -26.72
N VAL A 52 19.06 -28.00 -27.19
CA VAL A 52 18.62 -27.34 -28.44
C VAL A 52 18.57 -25.81 -28.26
N PRO A 53 18.90 -25.01 -29.29
CA PRO A 53 18.99 -23.55 -29.18
C PRO A 53 17.74 -22.87 -28.62
N ALA A 54 16.56 -23.38 -28.97
CA ALA A 54 15.29 -22.86 -28.46
C ALA A 54 15.19 -22.96 -26.92
N LEU A 55 15.64 -24.08 -26.33
CA LEU A 55 15.66 -24.25 -24.87
C LEU A 55 16.71 -23.34 -24.22
N GLY A 56 17.80 -23.03 -24.92
CA GLY A 56 18.81 -22.09 -24.44
C GLY A 56 18.25 -20.69 -24.18
N TRP A 57 17.52 -20.14 -25.15
CA TRP A 57 16.86 -18.83 -24.99
C TRP A 57 15.75 -18.84 -23.94
N VAL A 58 14.96 -19.90 -23.85
CA VAL A 58 13.95 -20.06 -22.79
C VAL A 58 14.61 -20.06 -21.42
N THR A 59 15.69 -20.82 -21.27
CA THR A 59 16.46 -20.91 -20.02
C THR A 59 17.05 -19.57 -19.62
N ALA A 60 17.68 -18.87 -20.57
CA ALA A 60 18.21 -17.53 -20.35
C ALA A 60 17.11 -16.55 -19.90
N ALA A 61 15.96 -16.54 -20.57
CA ALA A 61 14.84 -15.67 -20.20
C ALA A 61 14.32 -15.96 -18.78
N ILE A 62 14.24 -17.23 -18.39
CA ILE A 62 13.82 -17.64 -17.04
C ILE A 62 14.85 -17.18 -16.00
N ILE A 63 16.15 -17.43 -16.23
CA ILE A 63 17.22 -17.10 -15.28
C ILE A 63 17.32 -15.59 -15.07
N GLU A 64 17.27 -14.80 -16.13
CA GLU A 64 17.36 -13.33 -16.00
C GLU A 64 16.09 -12.72 -15.39
N SER A 65 14.90 -13.24 -15.72
CA SER A 65 13.65 -12.84 -15.05
C SER A 65 13.71 -13.15 -13.55
N LEU A 66 14.26 -14.31 -13.19
CA LEU A 66 14.45 -14.71 -11.81
C LEU A 66 15.48 -13.81 -11.11
N GLY A 67 16.59 -13.49 -11.78
CA GLY A 67 17.61 -12.56 -11.28
C GLY A 67 17.02 -11.18 -10.97
N LEU A 68 16.33 -10.57 -11.94
CA LEU A 68 15.66 -9.28 -11.77
C LEU A 68 14.66 -9.28 -10.61
N THR A 69 13.79 -10.29 -10.57
CA THR A 69 12.77 -10.37 -9.51
C THR A 69 13.37 -10.63 -8.14
N THR A 70 14.50 -11.34 -8.04
CA THR A 70 15.18 -11.62 -6.77
C THR A 70 15.91 -10.38 -6.26
N VAL A 71 16.63 -9.68 -7.11
CA VAL A 71 17.29 -8.40 -6.77
C VAL A 71 16.25 -7.35 -6.36
N SER A 72 15.19 -7.19 -7.16
CA SER A 72 14.09 -6.27 -6.85
C SER A 72 13.45 -6.58 -5.49
N THR A 73 13.20 -7.85 -5.20
CA THR A 73 12.63 -8.25 -3.90
C THR A 73 13.60 -7.98 -2.76
N SER A 74 14.89 -8.26 -2.92
CA SER A 74 15.91 -7.97 -1.92
C SER A 74 15.96 -6.48 -1.57
N LEU A 75 16.03 -5.62 -2.59
CA LEU A 75 16.03 -4.16 -2.41
C LEU A 75 14.75 -3.66 -1.75
N LEU A 76 13.60 -4.20 -2.13
CA LEU A 76 12.31 -3.85 -1.53
C LEU A 76 12.25 -4.22 -0.04
N LEU A 77 12.76 -5.40 0.34
CA LEU A 77 12.80 -5.81 1.75
C LEU A 77 13.83 -4.99 2.55
N TRP A 78 14.93 -4.59 1.92
CA TRP A 78 15.93 -3.70 2.52
C TRP A 78 15.34 -2.33 2.81
N ASP A 79 14.72 -1.69 1.82
CA ASP A 79 14.08 -0.38 1.95
C ASP A 79 12.98 -0.39 3.03
N TYR A 80 12.14 -1.43 3.03
CA TYR A 80 11.17 -1.63 4.11
C TYR A 80 11.82 -1.68 5.50
N ASN A 81 12.91 -2.43 5.65
CA ASN A 81 13.61 -2.54 6.93
C ASN A 81 14.28 -1.24 7.36
N ALA A 82 14.70 -0.40 6.41
CA ALA A 82 15.25 0.94 6.70
C ALA A 82 14.15 1.91 7.17
N GLY A 83 12.94 1.83 6.60
CA GLY A 83 11.82 2.73 6.89
C GLY A 83 10.81 2.24 7.95
N LYS A 84 10.91 0.99 8.44
CA LYS A 84 9.90 0.42 9.35
C LYS A 84 9.93 1.04 10.75
N ARG A 85 8.80 0.96 11.46
CA ARG A 85 8.72 1.34 12.87
C ARG A 85 9.37 0.27 13.76
N LYS A 86 9.76 0.66 14.98
CA LYS A 86 10.30 -0.26 15.99
C LYS A 86 9.33 -1.40 16.36
N THR A 87 8.03 -1.16 16.26
CA THR A 87 6.98 -2.13 16.57
C THR A 87 6.68 -3.10 15.43
N ASP A 88 7.09 -2.78 14.20
CA ASP A 88 6.71 -3.54 13.02
C ASP A 88 7.72 -4.70 12.81
N PRO A 89 7.24 -5.92 12.48
CA PRO A 89 8.11 -7.07 12.29
C PRO A 89 9.08 -6.85 11.12
N GLY A 90 10.33 -7.28 11.29
CA GLY A 90 11.34 -7.18 10.23
C GLY A 90 11.02 -8.04 9.02
N ALA A 91 11.35 -7.54 7.83
CA ALA A 91 11.41 -8.36 6.63
C ALA A 91 12.67 -9.24 6.63
N PRO A 92 12.60 -10.47 6.10
CA PRO A 92 13.75 -11.38 5.98
C PRO A 92 14.68 -10.95 4.82
N PHE A 93 15.32 -9.78 4.94
CA PHE A 93 16.22 -9.24 3.93
C PHE A 93 17.41 -10.17 3.67
N LEU A 94 18.03 -10.72 4.71
CA LEU A 94 19.19 -11.60 4.57
C LEU A 94 18.88 -12.84 3.71
N LEU A 95 17.67 -13.40 3.85
CA LEU A 95 17.22 -14.50 3.00
C LEU A 95 17.13 -14.04 1.54
N ALA A 96 16.48 -12.91 1.27
CA ALA A 96 16.39 -12.37 -0.10
C ALA A 96 17.77 -12.05 -0.71
N ALA A 97 18.68 -11.46 0.06
CA ALA A 97 20.05 -11.18 -0.36
C ALA A 97 20.82 -12.47 -0.66
N SER A 98 20.63 -13.53 0.14
CA SER A 98 21.25 -14.84 -0.12
C SER A 98 20.77 -15.44 -1.44
N LEU A 99 19.50 -15.25 -1.82
CA LEU A 99 18.96 -15.71 -3.10
C LEU A 99 19.60 -14.97 -4.28
N VAL A 100 19.93 -13.68 -4.14
CA VAL A 100 20.72 -12.94 -5.13
C VAL A 100 22.10 -13.59 -5.31
N GLY A 101 22.73 -14.00 -4.21
CA GLY A 101 23.99 -14.75 -4.24
C GLY A 101 23.88 -16.08 -4.99
N VAL A 102 22.83 -16.87 -4.75
CA VAL A 102 22.58 -18.13 -5.47
C VAL A 102 22.37 -17.89 -6.96
N TYR A 103 21.62 -16.84 -7.32
CA TYR A 103 21.45 -16.43 -8.71
C TYR A 103 22.78 -16.09 -9.38
N LEU A 104 23.58 -15.18 -8.80
CA LEU A 104 24.88 -14.79 -9.35
C LEU A 104 25.82 -15.99 -9.50
N PHE A 105 25.88 -16.85 -8.47
CA PHE A 105 26.69 -18.05 -8.49
C PHE A 105 26.27 -19.00 -9.62
N SER A 106 24.95 -19.16 -9.84
CA SER A 106 24.45 -20.04 -10.90
C SER A 106 24.74 -19.48 -12.29
N THR A 107 24.55 -18.17 -12.51
CA THR A 107 24.85 -17.50 -13.79
C THR A 107 26.34 -17.55 -14.11
N ILE A 108 27.21 -17.22 -13.16
CA ILE A 108 28.67 -17.33 -13.31
C ILE A 108 29.09 -18.79 -13.48
N GLY A 109 28.44 -19.70 -12.75
CA GLY A 109 28.67 -21.14 -12.84
C GLY A 109 28.44 -21.66 -14.25
N LEU A 110 27.29 -21.31 -14.85
CA LEU A 110 26.95 -21.72 -16.21
C LEU A 110 27.85 -21.05 -17.26
N THR A 111 28.18 -19.77 -17.11
CA THR A 111 28.85 -19.00 -18.18
C THR A 111 30.37 -19.03 -18.12
N VAL A 112 30.96 -18.93 -16.93
CA VAL A 112 32.40 -18.79 -16.74
C VAL A 112 33.01 -20.10 -16.22
N PHE A 113 32.38 -20.73 -15.23
CA PHE A 113 33.00 -21.92 -14.62
C PHE A 113 32.96 -23.14 -15.52
N LEU A 114 31.93 -23.32 -16.35
CA LEU A 114 31.93 -24.40 -17.35
C LEU A 114 33.01 -24.21 -18.42
N ASP A 115 33.27 -22.96 -18.82
CA ASP A 115 34.35 -22.65 -19.76
C ASP A 115 35.75 -22.92 -19.16
N ILE A 116 35.95 -22.65 -17.87
CA ILE A 116 37.24 -22.90 -17.19
C ILE A 116 37.39 -24.37 -16.78
N PHE A 117 36.31 -25.02 -16.31
CA PHE A 117 36.28 -26.38 -15.79
C PHE A 117 35.19 -27.22 -16.47
N PRO A 118 35.44 -27.72 -17.69
CA PRO A 118 34.44 -28.47 -18.47
C PRO A 118 33.90 -29.71 -17.77
N GLU A 119 34.70 -30.34 -16.90
CA GLU A 119 34.32 -31.51 -16.09
C GLU A 119 33.10 -31.24 -15.17
N LEU A 120 32.84 -29.98 -14.81
CA LEU A 120 31.66 -29.60 -14.03
C LEU A 120 30.36 -29.66 -14.83
N GLY A 121 30.42 -29.79 -16.16
CA GLY A 121 29.25 -29.84 -17.04
C GLY A 121 28.28 -30.96 -16.66
N ARG A 122 28.79 -32.08 -16.13
CA ARG A 122 27.96 -33.20 -15.64
C ARG A 122 27.08 -32.80 -14.44
N TYR A 123 27.51 -31.84 -13.63
CA TYR A 123 26.80 -31.37 -12.45
C TYR A 123 25.96 -30.11 -12.72
N ALA A 124 26.21 -29.41 -13.82
CA ALA A 124 25.50 -28.18 -14.19
C ALA A 124 23.97 -28.28 -14.15
N PRO A 125 23.33 -29.40 -14.56
CA PRO A 125 21.88 -29.54 -14.44
C PRO A 125 21.34 -29.42 -13.01
N ALA A 126 22.15 -29.63 -11.97
CA ALA A 126 21.75 -29.45 -10.58
C ALA A 126 21.47 -27.99 -10.21
N LEU A 127 21.95 -27.02 -11.01
CA LEU A 127 21.64 -25.60 -10.81
C LEU A 127 20.17 -25.29 -11.09
N PHE A 128 19.49 -26.00 -11.99
CA PHE A 128 18.10 -25.71 -12.35
C PHE A 128 17.11 -25.99 -11.20
N PRO A 129 17.17 -27.13 -10.48
CA PRO A 129 16.38 -27.31 -9.27
C PRO A 129 16.67 -26.27 -8.17
N MET A 130 17.93 -25.85 -8.03
CA MET A 130 18.30 -24.79 -7.08
C MET A 130 17.67 -23.45 -7.46
N LEU A 131 17.69 -23.10 -8.74
CA LEU A 131 17.03 -21.89 -9.26
C LEU A 131 15.50 -21.97 -9.16
N ALA A 132 14.91 -23.15 -9.35
CA ALA A 132 13.48 -23.36 -9.12
C ALA A 132 13.11 -23.09 -7.65
N LEU A 133 13.94 -23.56 -6.71
CA LEU A 133 13.79 -23.25 -5.29
C LEU A 133 13.91 -21.75 -5.03
N VAL A 134 14.89 -21.06 -5.63
CA VAL A 134 15.02 -19.60 -5.55
C VAL A 134 13.72 -18.91 -6.00
N GLY A 135 13.13 -19.34 -7.11
CA GLY A 135 11.85 -18.82 -7.60
C GLY A 135 10.70 -19.00 -6.60
N ALA A 136 10.58 -20.20 -6.03
CA ALA A 136 9.54 -20.50 -5.04
C ALA A 136 9.70 -19.66 -3.76
N VAL A 137 10.93 -19.57 -3.23
CA VAL A 137 11.21 -18.76 -2.04
C VAL A 137 10.99 -17.28 -2.34
N ASN A 138 11.42 -16.77 -3.49
CA ASN A 138 11.21 -15.38 -3.87
C ASN A 138 9.71 -15.02 -3.97
N LEU A 139 8.89 -15.92 -4.53
CA LEU A 139 7.45 -15.76 -4.56
C LEU A 139 6.83 -15.75 -3.15
N ALA A 140 7.28 -16.66 -2.28
CA ALA A 140 6.84 -16.71 -0.88
C ALA A 140 7.22 -15.43 -0.12
N LEU A 141 8.42 -14.90 -0.35
CA LEU A 141 8.89 -13.64 0.23
C LEU A 141 8.03 -12.45 -0.19
N ARG A 142 7.72 -12.33 -1.48
CA ARG A 142 6.83 -11.27 -2.00
C ARG A 142 5.42 -11.40 -1.44
N SER A 143 4.87 -12.61 -1.41
CA SER A 143 3.55 -12.88 -0.82
C SER A 143 3.50 -12.52 0.67
N GLY A 144 4.50 -12.99 1.43
CA GLY A 144 4.64 -12.70 2.85
C GLY A 144 4.83 -11.22 3.15
N HIS A 145 5.57 -10.50 2.31
CA HIS A 145 5.74 -9.06 2.45
C HIS A 145 4.44 -8.29 2.19
N ARG A 146 3.68 -8.64 1.13
CA ARG A 146 2.34 -8.07 0.88
C ARG A 146 1.38 -8.30 2.05
N ARG A 147 1.45 -9.48 2.67
CA ARG A 147 0.65 -9.81 3.86
C ARG A 147 1.04 -8.95 5.08
N ARG A 148 2.33 -8.69 5.28
CA ARG A 148 2.82 -7.78 6.34
C ARG A 148 2.29 -6.36 6.15
N LEU A 149 2.38 -5.82 4.93
CA LEU A 149 1.90 -4.46 4.64
C LEU A 149 0.39 -4.32 4.86
N SER A 150 -0.39 -5.32 4.45
CA SER A 150 -1.85 -5.32 4.68
C SER A 150 -2.21 -5.42 6.15
N GLY A 151 -1.52 -6.26 6.93
CA GLY A 151 -1.72 -6.33 8.39
C GLY A 151 -1.42 -4.99 9.08
N ILE A 152 -0.29 -4.35 8.75
CA ILE A 152 0.07 -3.03 9.31
C ILE A 152 -0.96 -1.96 8.92
N ALA A 153 -1.48 -2.00 7.70
CA ALA A 153 -2.52 -1.08 7.25
C ALA A 153 -3.84 -1.29 8.02
N GLN A 154 -4.21 -2.55 8.28
CA GLN A 154 -5.38 -2.90 9.10
C GLN A 154 -5.20 -2.45 10.54
N ASP A 155 -4.09 -2.77 11.20
CA ASP A 155 -3.80 -2.33 12.57
C ASP A 155 -3.84 -0.80 12.69
N ARG A 156 -3.31 -0.10 11.68
CA ARG A 156 -3.35 1.37 11.65
C ARG A 156 -4.79 1.88 11.48
N ALA A 157 -5.62 1.21 10.69
CA ALA A 157 -7.02 1.55 10.52
C ALA A 157 -7.84 1.29 11.81
N GLU A 158 -7.59 0.17 12.48
CA GLU A 158 -8.22 -0.20 13.76
C GLU A 158 -7.86 0.79 14.87
N ARG A 159 -6.57 1.09 15.07
CA ARG A 159 -6.16 2.11 16.07
C ARG A 159 -6.73 3.49 15.76
N LYS A 160 -6.93 3.83 14.48
CA LYS A 160 -7.58 5.08 14.09
C LYS A 160 -9.07 5.04 14.43
N ALA A 161 -9.74 3.90 14.25
CA ALA A 161 -11.12 3.70 14.64
C ALA A 161 -11.31 3.74 16.16
N GLU A 162 -10.41 3.10 16.93
CA GLU A 162 -10.42 3.11 18.40
C GLU A 162 -10.27 4.53 18.97
N ARG A 163 -9.34 5.33 18.40
CA ARG A 163 -9.18 6.74 18.78
C ARG A 163 -10.39 7.61 18.41
N GLN A 164 -11.22 7.16 17.48
CA GLN A 164 -12.43 7.84 17.04
C GLN A 164 -13.69 7.33 17.75
N SER A 165 -13.61 6.22 18.48
CA SER A 165 -14.67 5.81 19.39
C SER A 165 -14.71 6.76 20.60
N PRO A 166 -15.84 7.43 20.86
CA PRO A 166 -15.98 8.27 22.03
C PRO A 166 -15.89 7.37 23.27
N HIS A 167 -14.94 7.67 24.14
CA HIS A 167 -14.79 7.06 25.46
C HIS A 167 -16.08 7.36 26.25
N LEU A 168 -17.06 6.44 26.20
CA LEU A 168 -18.21 6.48 27.09
C LEU A 168 -17.69 6.30 28.52
N PRO A 169 -17.96 7.22 29.45
CA PRO A 169 -17.63 7.00 30.84
C PRO A 169 -18.33 5.73 31.33
N PHE A 170 -17.57 4.89 32.02
CA PHE A 170 -18.01 3.64 32.63
C PHE A 170 -19.15 3.94 33.62
N ILE A 171 -20.39 3.80 33.16
CA ILE A 171 -21.56 3.69 34.04
C ILE A 171 -21.68 2.20 34.36
N GLN A 172 -21.37 1.84 35.60
CA GLN A 172 -21.64 0.51 36.16
C GLN A 172 -23.13 0.16 35.99
N PRO A 173 -23.48 -0.94 35.31
CA PRO A 173 -24.81 -1.51 35.43
C PRO A 173 -24.77 -2.56 36.54
N SER A 174 -25.32 -2.20 37.69
CA SER A 174 -25.86 -3.17 38.63
C SER A 174 -27.05 -3.89 37.96
N ASN A 175 -26.82 -5.09 37.43
CA ASN A 175 -27.57 -6.30 37.79
C ASN A 175 -27.30 -7.47 36.81
N PRO A 176 -27.14 -8.70 37.32
CA PRO A 176 -26.90 -9.88 36.52
C PRO A 176 -28.23 -10.53 36.17
N LEU A 177 -28.57 -10.67 34.89
CA LEU A 177 -29.44 -11.75 34.41
C LEU A 177 -29.45 -11.80 32.89
N LEU A 178 -29.32 -13.04 32.38
CA LEU A 178 -29.42 -13.49 30.99
C LEU A 178 -28.10 -13.75 30.26
N SER A 179 -27.47 -14.84 30.72
CA SER A 179 -26.98 -15.90 29.85
C SER A 179 -28.00 -16.28 28.77
N ASN A 180 -27.63 -16.16 27.50
CA ASN A 180 -27.93 -17.20 26.52
C ASN A 180 -26.93 -17.13 25.36
N LEU A 181 -25.99 -18.07 25.45
CA LEU A 181 -25.12 -18.52 24.37
C LEU A 181 -25.96 -19.21 23.30
N THR A 182 -25.89 -18.70 22.08
CA THR A 182 -25.92 -19.55 20.88
C THR A 182 -25.07 -18.89 19.81
N SER A 183 -23.92 -19.49 19.53
CA SER A 183 -23.15 -19.24 18.33
C SER A 183 -23.93 -19.80 17.14
N ASN A 184 -24.01 -19.04 16.05
CA ASN A 184 -24.07 -19.64 14.73
C ASN A 184 -23.52 -18.68 13.67
N ILE A 185 -22.53 -19.22 12.96
CA ILE A 185 -21.76 -18.65 11.87
C ILE A 185 -22.68 -18.47 10.67
N VAL A 186 -23.10 -17.23 10.37
CA VAL A 186 -23.32 -16.65 9.03
C VAL A 186 -23.51 -15.14 9.23
N LYS A 187 -22.78 -14.30 8.46
CA LYS A 187 -23.11 -12.92 8.03
C LYS A 187 -21.98 -11.90 8.21
N THR A 188 -21.04 -11.89 7.27
CA THR A 188 -20.18 -10.73 7.04
C THR A 188 -20.91 -9.58 6.34
N ASP A 189 -21.98 -9.84 5.59
CA ASP A 189 -22.65 -8.79 4.80
C ASP A 189 -23.63 -7.95 5.64
N THR A 190 -24.31 -8.55 6.63
CA THR A 190 -25.25 -7.76 7.48
C THR A 190 -24.56 -6.85 8.49
N SER A 191 -23.28 -7.07 8.79
CA SER A 191 -22.55 -6.21 9.74
C SER A 191 -22.22 -4.85 9.13
N LEU A 192 -21.90 -4.81 7.82
CA LEU A 192 -21.62 -3.58 7.10
C LEU A 192 -22.88 -2.73 6.93
N GLU A 193 -24.01 -3.33 6.55
CA GLU A 193 -25.29 -2.63 6.44
C GLU A 193 -25.78 -2.10 7.80
N LYS A 194 -25.67 -2.91 8.86
CA LYS A 194 -26.01 -2.46 10.23
C LYS A 194 -25.09 -1.33 10.69
N ALA A 195 -23.79 -1.37 10.36
CA ALA A 195 -22.85 -0.30 10.69
C ALA A 195 -23.15 0.99 9.92
N GLN A 196 -23.55 0.90 8.65
CA GLN A 196 -23.97 2.07 7.85
C GLN A 196 -25.28 2.65 8.37
N ALA A 197 -26.26 1.81 8.72
CA ALA A 197 -27.52 2.24 9.32
C ALA A 197 -27.31 2.93 10.67
N ALA A 198 -26.44 2.38 11.52
CA ALA A 198 -26.09 2.98 12.81
C ALA A 198 -25.39 4.34 12.64
N ARG A 199 -24.52 4.50 11.63
CA ARG A 199 -23.88 5.80 11.32
C ARG A 199 -24.88 6.83 10.85
N LYS A 200 -25.84 6.44 9.98
CA LYS A 200 -26.91 7.33 9.51
C LYS A 200 -27.81 7.77 10.68
N ALA A 201 -28.21 6.83 11.54
CA ALA A 201 -29.02 7.13 12.73
C ALA A 201 -28.30 8.08 13.70
N ASN A 202 -27.02 7.85 13.97
CA ASN A 202 -26.23 8.73 14.82
C ASN A 202 -26.05 10.13 14.22
N LEU A 203 -25.93 10.24 12.89
CA LEU A 203 -25.87 11.53 12.19
C LEU A 203 -27.19 12.29 12.36
N THR A 204 -28.33 11.63 12.13
CA THR A 204 -29.66 12.26 12.24
C THR A 204 -29.91 12.75 13.67
N THR A 205 -29.62 11.94 14.68
CA THR A 205 -29.76 12.35 16.10
C THR A 205 -28.91 13.57 16.43
N ARG A 206 -27.68 13.67 15.88
CA ARG A 206 -26.82 14.84 16.09
C ARG A 206 -27.35 16.10 15.40
N MET A 207 -27.94 15.95 14.21
CA MET A 207 -28.58 17.06 13.50
C MET A 207 -29.84 17.53 14.21
N ASP A 208 -30.63 16.62 14.78
CA ASP A 208 -31.81 16.96 15.57
C ASP A 208 -31.44 17.69 16.86
N ASN A 209 -30.39 17.26 17.57
CA ASN A 209 -29.89 17.98 18.74
C ASN A 209 -29.41 19.40 18.39
N LEU A 210 -28.83 19.60 17.21
CA LEU A 210 -28.44 20.93 16.72
C LEU A 210 -29.67 21.80 16.45
N LEU A 211 -30.73 21.23 15.88
CA LEU A 211 -31.99 21.95 15.68
C LEU A 211 -32.64 22.34 16.99
N THR A 212 -32.72 21.43 17.96
CA THR A 212 -33.25 21.73 19.30
C THR A 212 -32.48 22.87 19.95
N LEU A 213 -31.15 22.86 19.85
CA LEU A 213 -30.32 23.92 20.42
C LEU A 213 -30.59 25.30 19.76
N TYR A 214 -30.78 25.32 18.44
CA TYR A 214 -31.09 26.55 17.71
C TYR A 214 -32.54 27.01 17.86
N LEU A 215 -33.47 26.10 18.15
CA LEU A 215 -34.83 26.44 18.57
C LEU A 215 -34.81 27.21 19.89
N ASP A 216 -34.05 26.73 20.86
CA ASP A 216 -33.96 27.34 22.19
C ASP A 216 -33.11 28.63 22.17
N ASN A 217 -32.16 28.74 21.24
CA ASN A 217 -31.19 29.84 21.17
C ASN A 217 -30.92 30.31 19.72
N PRO A 218 -31.85 31.03 19.09
CA PRO A 218 -31.79 31.38 17.66
C PRO A 218 -30.63 32.32 17.27
N LEU A 219 -30.09 33.07 18.24
CA LEU A 219 -28.97 34.00 18.04
C LEU A 219 -27.59 33.38 18.36
N MET A 220 -27.55 32.08 18.67
CA MET A 220 -26.32 31.41 19.10
C MET A 220 -25.31 31.27 17.94
N GLY A 221 -24.12 31.86 18.08
CA GLY A 221 -23.07 31.70 17.07
C GLY A 221 -22.58 30.26 16.94
N ALA A 222 -22.12 29.87 15.74
CA ALA A 222 -21.64 28.50 15.46
C ALA A 222 -20.52 28.04 16.41
N THR A 223 -19.69 28.96 16.91
CA THR A 223 -18.64 28.67 17.91
C THR A 223 -19.22 28.31 19.29
N ALA A 224 -20.32 28.95 19.69
CA ALA A 224 -21.01 28.64 20.94
C ALA A 224 -21.74 27.29 20.82
N ALA A 225 -22.45 27.05 19.71
CA ALA A 225 -23.11 25.77 19.45
C ALA A 225 -22.12 24.58 19.41
N ALA A 226 -20.93 24.79 18.83
CA ALA A 226 -19.84 23.81 18.83
C ALA A 226 -19.40 23.41 20.24
N ARG A 227 -19.30 24.39 21.16
CA ARG A 227 -18.95 24.14 22.57
C ARG A 227 -20.07 23.41 23.31
N THR A 228 -21.32 23.82 23.11
CA THR A 228 -22.48 23.21 23.78
C THR A 228 -22.69 21.76 23.38
N LEU A 229 -22.47 21.41 22.11
CA LEU A 229 -22.65 20.05 21.59
C LEU A 229 -21.35 19.23 21.57
N ASN A 230 -20.24 19.80 22.06
CA ASN A 230 -18.91 19.18 22.05
C ASN A 230 -18.50 18.64 20.67
N ILE A 231 -18.73 19.44 19.62
CA ILE A 231 -18.39 19.11 18.23
C ILE A 231 -17.52 20.21 17.61
N SER A 232 -16.82 19.90 16.52
CA SER A 232 -15.98 20.90 15.87
C SER A 232 -16.83 22.00 15.23
N ARG A 233 -16.30 23.23 15.20
CA ARG A 233 -16.95 24.37 14.53
C ARG A 233 -17.23 24.09 13.04
N GLN A 234 -16.33 23.36 12.38
CA GLN A 234 -16.53 22.95 10.98
C GLN A 234 -17.70 21.98 10.84
N THR A 235 -17.85 21.04 11.77
CA THR A 235 -18.97 20.10 11.80
C THR A 235 -20.32 20.82 11.97
N VAL A 236 -20.36 21.87 12.79
CA VAL A 236 -21.55 22.74 12.91
C VAL A 236 -21.90 23.37 11.56
N TYR A 237 -20.93 23.95 10.84
CA TYR A 237 -21.19 24.54 9.53
C TYR A 237 -21.70 23.52 8.51
N THR A 238 -21.12 22.32 8.48
CA THR A 238 -21.57 21.23 7.60
C THR A 238 -22.99 20.76 7.96
N TYR A 239 -23.32 20.63 9.24
CA TYR A 239 -24.68 20.25 9.66
C TYR A 239 -25.70 21.33 9.33
N LEU A 240 -25.36 22.60 9.54
CA LEU A 240 -26.24 23.71 9.16
C LEU A 240 -26.44 23.77 7.64
N GLU A 241 -25.42 23.49 6.83
CA GLU A 241 -25.55 23.44 5.37
C GLU A 241 -26.47 22.29 4.93
N GLN A 242 -26.35 21.12 5.55
CA GLN A 242 -27.25 19.99 5.30
C GLN A 242 -28.69 20.25 5.77
N LEU A 243 -28.86 20.92 6.91
CA LEU A 243 -30.18 21.31 7.43
C LEU A 243 -30.85 22.37 6.56
N GLU A 244 -30.07 23.27 5.97
CA GLU A 244 -30.54 24.30 5.04
C GLU A 244 -30.91 23.69 3.68
N ALA A 245 -30.07 22.78 3.15
CA ALA A 245 -30.37 22.04 1.93
C ALA A 245 -31.62 21.15 2.04
N THR A 246 -31.90 20.64 3.25
CA THR A 246 -33.12 19.87 3.54
C THR A 246 -34.32 20.73 3.94
N GLY A 247 -34.17 22.06 3.95
CA GLY A 247 -35.24 23.02 4.23
C GLY A 247 -35.70 23.06 5.69
N ARG A 248 -34.91 22.49 6.62
CA ARG A 248 -35.23 22.47 8.06
C ARG A 248 -34.80 23.74 8.79
N ILE A 249 -33.91 24.54 8.20
CA ILE A 249 -33.50 25.85 8.74
C ILE A 249 -33.37 26.90 7.64
N HIS A 250 -33.38 28.17 8.04
CA HIS A 250 -33.05 29.33 7.22
C HIS A 250 -32.10 30.28 7.95
N ARG A 251 -31.08 30.80 7.26
CA ARG A 251 -30.13 31.76 7.82
C ARG A 251 -30.49 33.17 7.37
N ASN A 252 -31.01 33.99 8.28
CA ASN A 252 -31.52 35.34 7.99
C ASN A 252 -30.47 36.46 8.17
N GLY A 253 -29.19 36.11 8.35
CA GLY A 253 -28.10 37.06 8.61
C GLY A 253 -28.05 37.67 10.02
N LYS A 254 -29.09 37.46 10.84
CA LYS A 254 -29.16 37.86 12.26
C LYS A 254 -29.19 36.67 13.23
N GLY A 255 -29.40 35.46 12.73
CA GLY A 255 -29.50 34.22 13.48
C GLY A 255 -29.88 33.04 12.59
N ILE A 256 -30.26 31.93 13.21
CA ILE A 256 -30.76 30.73 12.53
C ILE A 256 -32.23 30.54 12.91
N GLU A 257 -33.10 30.50 11.90
CA GLU A 257 -34.51 30.21 12.05
C GLU A 257 -34.74 28.73 11.74
N VAL A 258 -35.38 28.00 12.65
CA VAL A 258 -35.72 26.60 12.44
C VAL A 258 -37.13 26.52 11.86
N ILE A 259 -37.25 25.95 10.67
CA ILE A 259 -38.52 25.75 9.97
C ILE A 259 -39.03 24.38 10.38
N LEU A 260 -39.88 24.34 11.40
CA LEU A 260 -40.64 23.14 11.76
C LEU A 260 -41.70 22.91 10.67
N LYS A 261 -41.62 21.77 10.00
CA LYS A 261 -42.66 21.27 9.10
C LYS A 261 -43.35 20.07 9.75
#